data_AF-A0A842V0P7-F1
#
_entry.id   AF-A0A842V0P7-F1
#
_cell.length_a   1.000
_cell.length_b   1.000
_cell.length_c   1.000
_cell.angle_alpha   90.00
_cell.angle_beta   90.00
_cell.angle_gamma   90.00
#
_symmetry.space_group_name_H-M   'P 1'
#
loop_
_entity.id
_entity.type
_entity.pdbx_description
1 polymer ?
#
loop_
_entity_poly.entity_id
_entity_poly.type
_entity_poly.pdbx_seq_one_letter_code
_entity_poly.pdbx_strand_id
1 'polypeptide(L)'
;MIKKMMLSVLLVCCLTAAGCKQKDSSAAGAECTSDSDCVPDACCHATGCVPREQAPDCTDIMCTMECKPGTLDCGGTCICEQGACTPIYVDTAAE
;
A
#
# COMPACT_ATOMS: atom_id res chain seq x y z
N MET A 1 -6.89 -57.61 -10.81
CA MET A 1 -6.74 -56.45 -11.71
C MET A 1 -6.69 -55.10 -10.99
N ILE A 2 -7.14 -55.02 -9.72
CA ILE A 2 -7.21 -53.79 -8.90
C ILE A 2 -5.83 -53.24 -8.49
N LYS A 3 -4.82 -54.11 -8.30
CA LYS A 3 -3.47 -53.73 -7.82
C LYS A 3 -2.61 -52.95 -8.84
N LYS A 4 -2.90 -53.07 -10.15
CA LYS A 4 -2.24 -52.31 -11.22
C LYS A 4 -2.83 -50.90 -11.41
N MET A 5 -4.07 -50.71 -10.95
CA MET A 5 -4.81 -49.45 -11.05
C MET A 5 -4.37 -48.45 -9.96
N MET A 6 -4.02 -48.93 -8.76
CA MET A 6 -3.42 -48.06 -7.71
C MET A 6 -1.99 -47.59 -8.03
N LEU A 7 -1.18 -48.43 -8.70
CA LEU A 7 0.20 -48.06 -9.05
C LEU A 7 0.25 -46.97 -10.14
N SER A 8 -0.78 -46.91 -10.98
CA SER A 8 -0.89 -45.90 -12.05
C SER A 8 -1.44 -44.56 -11.53
N VAL A 9 -2.34 -44.58 -10.53
CA VAL A 9 -2.90 -43.37 -9.90
C VAL A 9 -1.85 -42.63 -9.06
N LEU A 10 -0.94 -43.36 -8.39
CA LEU A 10 0.16 -42.74 -7.63
C LEU A 10 1.19 -42.05 -8.53
N LEU A 11 1.43 -42.57 -9.74
CA LEU A 11 2.38 -42.01 -10.69
C LEU A 11 1.81 -40.76 -11.39
N VAL A 12 0.53 -40.75 -11.72
CA VAL A 12 -0.16 -39.62 -12.38
C VAL A 12 -0.34 -38.43 -11.44
N CYS A 13 -0.51 -38.65 -10.14
CA CYS A 13 -0.66 -37.57 -9.14
C CYS A 13 0.66 -36.78 -8.91
N CYS A 14 1.82 -37.43 -9.06
CA CYS A 14 3.13 -36.76 -8.93
C CYS A 14 3.52 -35.94 -10.18
N LEU A 15 3.01 -36.30 -11.36
CA LEU A 15 3.33 -35.61 -12.61
C LEU A 15 2.57 -34.28 -12.79
N THR A 16 1.50 -34.04 -12.05
CA THR A 16 0.68 -32.82 -12.16
C THR A 16 0.94 -31.79 -11.05
N ALA A 17 1.85 -32.06 -10.10
CA ALA A 17 2.13 -31.17 -8.97
C ALA A 17 3.21 -30.10 -9.24
N ALA A 18 3.78 -30.02 -10.45
CA ALA A 18 4.81 -29.04 -10.82
C ALA A 18 4.26 -27.72 -11.40
N GLY A 19 2.96 -27.44 -11.23
CA GLY A 19 2.25 -26.43 -12.03
C GLY A 19 1.48 -25.33 -11.31
N CYS A 20 1.37 -25.33 -9.98
CA CYS A 20 0.79 -24.18 -9.29
C CYS A 20 1.85 -23.08 -9.18
N LYS A 21 2.07 -22.33 -10.27
CA LYS A 21 2.57 -20.96 -10.14
C LYS A 21 1.49 -20.19 -9.39
N GLN A 22 1.60 -20.15 -8.07
CA GLN A 22 1.00 -19.09 -7.28
C GLN A 22 1.58 -17.79 -7.84
N LYS A 23 0.80 -17.10 -8.67
CA LYS A 23 0.94 -15.66 -8.77
C LYS A 23 0.50 -15.18 -7.41
N ASP A 24 1.46 -15.02 -6.50
CA ASP A 24 1.27 -14.13 -5.38
C ASP A 24 1.01 -12.76 -6.01
N SER A 25 -0.28 -12.43 -6.12
CA SER A 25 -0.75 -11.12 -6.53
C SER A 25 -0.45 -10.14 -5.40
N SER A 26 0.84 -9.85 -5.19
CA SER A 26 1.34 -8.95 -4.15
C SER A 26 2.39 -7.98 -4.69
N ALA A 27 2.35 -7.65 -5.99
CA ALA A 27 3.28 -6.68 -6.58
C ALA A 27 2.77 -5.96 -7.85
N ALA A 28 1.51 -6.16 -8.26
CA ALA A 28 0.91 -5.41 -9.35
C ALA A 28 -0.23 -4.57 -8.78
N GLY A 29 0.11 -3.40 -8.21
CA GLY A 29 -0.86 -2.40 -7.76
C GLY A 29 -0.71 -1.87 -6.33
N ALA A 30 0.37 -2.20 -5.60
CA ALA A 30 0.65 -1.52 -4.33
C ALA A 30 1.20 -0.11 -4.62
N GLU A 31 0.62 0.89 -3.94
CA GLU A 31 1.02 2.29 -4.01
C GLU A 31 2.35 2.54 -3.30
N CYS A 32 2.65 1.77 -2.26
CA CYS A 32 3.81 1.95 -1.41
C CYS A 32 4.32 0.62 -0.84
N THR A 33 5.56 0.61 -0.36
CA THR A 33 6.17 -0.50 0.40
C THR A 33 6.58 -0.09 1.82
N SER A 34 6.76 1.21 2.04
CA SER A 34 7.17 1.81 3.31
C SER A 34 6.61 3.23 3.43
N ASP A 35 6.56 3.77 4.65
CA ASP A 35 6.01 5.11 4.91
C ASP A 35 6.72 6.21 4.08
N SER A 36 8.02 6.04 3.80
CA SER A 36 8.77 7.00 2.99
C SER A 36 8.31 7.08 1.54
N ASP A 37 7.58 6.10 1.04
CA ASP A 37 7.03 6.10 -0.31
C ASP A 37 5.78 6.99 -0.42
N CYS A 38 5.22 7.42 0.72
CA CYS A 38 4.01 8.23 0.77
C CYS A 38 4.31 9.68 1.11
N VAL A 39 3.60 10.60 0.46
CA VAL A 39 3.69 12.04 0.67
C VAL A 39 2.29 12.67 0.68
N PRO A 40 2.12 13.89 1.22
CA PRO A 40 0.84 14.59 1.15
C PRO A 40 0.34 14.80 -0.28
N ASP A 41 -0.97 14.69 -0.48
CA ASP A 41 -1.63 14.82 -1.79
C ASP A 41 -1.84 16.28 -2.26
N ALA A 42 -1.59 17.23 -1.37
CA ALA A 42 -1.66 18.66 -1.63
C ALA A 42 -0.50 19.40 -0.95
N CYS A 43 -0.15 20.58 -1.47
CA CYS A 43 0.96 21.37 -0.92
C CYS A 43 0.65 21.99 0.45
N CYS A 44 -0.61 22.31 0.72
CA CYS A 44 -1.05 22.93 1.97
C CYS A 44 -2.31 22.23 2.43
N HIS A 45 -2.51 22.07 3.74
CA HIS A 45 -3.76 21.56 4.31
C HIS A 45 -4.18 20.19 3.76
N ALA A 46 -3.19 19.33 3.48
CA ALA A 46 -3.46 18.03 2.87
C ALA A 46 -4.35 17.17 3.76
N THR A 47 -5.34 16.53 3.14
CA THR A 47 -6.26 15.57 3.78
C THR A 47 -6.07 14.15 3.24
N GLY A 48 -5.03 13.94 2.45
CA GLY A 48 -4.74 12.68 1.81
C GLY A 48 -3.25 12.48 1.61
N CYS A 49 -2.94 11.26 1.18
CA CYS A 49 -1.59 10.83 0.89
C CYS A 49 -1.57 10.15 -0.48
N VAL A 50 -0.47 10.32 -1.20
CA VAL A 50 -0.23 9.70 -2.51
C VAL A 50 1.16 9.08 -2.54
N PRO A 51 1.44 8.15 -3.48
CA PRO A 51 2.80 7.74 -3.78
C PRO A 51 3.67 8.94 -4.12
N ARG A 52 4.94 8.91 -3.73
CA ARG A 52 5.91 9.98 -3.99
C ARG A 52 6.03 10.31 -5.47
N GLU A 53 5.85 9.34 -6.36
CA GLU A 53 5.86 9.56 -7.82
C GLU A 53 4.69 10.43 -8.30
N GLN A 54 3.66 10.60 -7.49
CA GLN A 54 2.47 11.41 -7.76
C GLN A 54 2.44 12.70 -6.90
N ALA A 55 3.55 13.02 -6.23
CA ALA A 55 3.66 14.21 -5.40
C ALA A 55 3.27 15.48 -6.19
N PRO A 56 2.48 16.40 -5.60
CA PRO A 56 2.26 17.70 -6.22
C PRO A 56 3.56 18.51 -6.26
N ASP A 57 3.71 19.36 -7.28
CA ASP A 57 4.80 20.34 -7.32
C ASP A 57 4.44 21.55 -6.45
N CYS A 58 5.24 21.78 -5.40
CA CYS A 58 5.04 22.84 -4.43
C CYS A 58 6.11 23.94 -4.50
N THR A 59 6.95 23.97 -5.55
CA THR A 59 8.13 24.84 -5.64
C THR A 59 7.81 26.34 -5.48
N ASP A 60 6.66 26.81 -5.97
CA ASP A 60 6.26 28.22 -5.94
C ASP A 60 4.94 28.45 -5.15
N ILE A 61 4.57 27.52 -4.27
CA ILE A 61 3.35 27.61 -3.47
C ILE A 61 3.67 28.21 -2.09
N MET A 62 2.96 29.28 -1.74
CA MET A 62 3.02 29.88 -0.40
C MET A 62 1.83 29.40 0.43
N CYS A 63 2.08 28.50 1.38
CA CYS A 63 1.08 28.05 2.33
C CYS A 63 0.90 29.03 3.50
N THR A 64 -0.28 29.01 4.11
CA THR A 64 -0.51 29.65 5.41
C THR A 64 0.24 28.91 6.52
N MET A 65 0.66 29.61 7.58
CA MET A 65 1.33 29.00 8.74
C MET A 65 0.35 28.45 9.79
N GLU A 66 -0.93 28.30 9.44
CA GLU A 66 -1.93 27.73 10.34
C GLU A 66 -1.84 26.20 10.32
N CYS A 67 -2.00 25.54 11.47
CA CYS A 67 -2.34 24.13 11.49
C CYS A 67 -3.87 24.03 11.39
N LYS A 68 -4.36 23.50 10.27
CA LYS A 68 -5.80 23.39 10.04
C LYS A 68 -6.33 22.07 10.59
N PRO A 69 -7.34 22.08 11.48
CA PRO A 69 -7.93 20.86 12.00
C PRO A 69 -8.41 19.92 10.90
N GLY A 70 -8.19 18.62 11.09
CA GLY A 70 -8.56 17.58 10.11
C GLY A 70 -7.62 17.51 8.90
N THR A 71 -6.43 18.10 8.97
CA THR A 71 -5.39 18.03 7.94
C THR A 71 -4.09 17.47 8.52
N LEU A 72 -3.12 17.17 7.65
CA LEU A 72 -1.79 16.72 8.05
C LEU A 72 -0.94 17.82 8.72
N ASP A 73 -1.35 19.09 8.63
CA ASP A 73 -0.56 20.24 9.09
C ASP A 73 -0.33 20.26 10.61
N CYS A 74 -1.16 19.55 11.37
CA CYS A 74 -1.14 19.55 12.83
C CYS A 74 -0.22 18.50 13.47
N GLY A 75 0.74 17.96 12.69
CA GLY A 75 1.60 16.85 13.08
C GLY A 75 1.12 15.50 12.58
N GLY A 76 0.20 15.50 11.61
CA GLY A 76 -0.19 14.28 10.90
C GLY A 76 0.93 13.79 9.99
N THR A 77 0.81 12.55 9.54
CA THR A 77 1.80 11.92 8.66
C THR A 77 1.13 11.01 7.64
N CYS A 78 1.81 10.77 6.54
CA CYS A 78 1.48 9.68 5.63
C CYS A 78 2.20 8.40 6.06
N ILE A 79 1.49 7.28 6.05
CA ILE A 79 2.05 5.94 6.28
C ILE A 79 1.70 5.01 5.13
N CYS A 80 2.49 3.96 4.98
CA CYS A 80 2.16 2.86 4.09
C CYS A 80 1.43 1.76 4.85
N GLU A 81 0.11 1.72 4.73
CA GLU A 81 -0.72 0.73 5.38
C GLU A 81 -1.25 -0.26 4.33
N GLN A 82 -0.85 -1.53 4.45
CA GLN A 82 -1.30 -2.61 3.55
C GLN A 82 -1.05 -2.33 2.05
N GLY A 83 0.00 -1.55 1.75
CA GLY A 83 0.36 -1.19 0.38
C GLY A 83 -0.43 0.00 -0.19
N ALA A 84 -1.17 0.75 0.64
CA ALA A 84 -1.84 1.99 0.29
C ALA A 84 -1.28 3.17 1.11
N CYS A 85 -1.21 4.35 0.51
CA CYS A 85 -0.80 5.56 1.23
C CYS A 85 -1.97 6.13 2.04
N THR A 86 -1.89 6.04 3.37
CA THR A 86 -2.97 6.43 4.29
C THR A 86 -2.54 7.61 5.17
N PRO A 87 -3.37 8.65 5.32
CA PRO A 87 -3.12 9.72 6.28
C PRO A 87 -3.42 9.28 7.71
N ILE A 88 -2.52 9.59 8.63
CA ILE A 88 -2.74 9.54 10.08
C ILE A 88 -2.80 10.97 10.60
N TYR A 89 -3.93 11.31 11.21
CA TYR A 89 -4.13 12.60 11.86
C TYR A 89 -3.76 12.50 13.34
N VAL A 90 -3.12 13.54 13.84
CA VAL A 90 -3.01 13.76 15.29
C VAL A 90 -4.06 14.80 15.67
N ASP A 91 -5.00 14.39 16.50
CA ASP A 91 -6.00 15.30 17.05
C ASP A 91 -5.33 16.12 18.16
N THR A 92 -4.55 17.15 17.79
CA THR A 92 -4.02 18.12 18.77
C THR A 92 -5.04 19.20 19.15
N ALA A 93 -6.33 18.95 18.92
CA ALA A 93 -7.44 19.72 19.48
C ALA A 93 -7.89 19.18 20.87
N ALA A 94 -6.95 18.65 21.65
CA ALA A 94 -7.16 18.34 23.07
C ALA A 94 -6.38 19.36 23.91
N GLU A 95 -6.94 20.57 24.01
CA GLU A 95 -6.81 21.38 25.22
C GLU A 95 -8.04 21.14 26.12
#